data_AF-A0A7Y1V982-F1
#
_entry.id   AF-A0A7Y1V982-F1
#
_cell.length_a   1.000
_cell.length_b   1.000
_cell.length_c   1.000
_cell.angle_alpha   90.00
_cell.angle_beta   90.00
_cell.angle_gamma   90.00
#
_symmetry.space_group_name_H-M   'P 1'
#
loop_
_entity.id
_entity.type
_entity.pdbx_description
1 polymer ?
#
loop_
_entity_poly.entity_id
_entity_poly.type
_entity_poly.pdbx_seq_one_letter_code
_entity_poly.pdbx_strand_id
1 'polypeptide(L)'
;MKKIIVLLMLLALAVPALSQYSRSEITKPTDHDSNPNSDAVPDVYTISGNFERIVVLRLKHRTDLLAGLSKGVKMEGIKNGVILAAAGSVRGYHVHVVSNRDFPSKNFMIKDPTRDADIVSMNGYVINGRLHPHITLADEMESFGGHLEPGTEIFTFAVITIGVFAEDVNLDRVDDKTHR
;
A
#
# COMPACT_ATOMS: atom_id res chain seq x y z
N MET A 1 5.50 -61.46 -3.75
CA MET A 1 4.91 -60.37 -4.57
C MET A 1 3.54 -59.98 -4.00
N LYS A 2 3.45 -59.00 -3.07
CA LYS A 2 2.19 -58.33 -2.62
C LYS A 2 2.32 -57.41 -1.39
N LYS A 3 3.52 -57.07 -0.90
CA LYS A 3 3.66 -56.16 0.26
C LYS A 3 4.69 -55.03 0.06
N ILE A 4 4.97 -54.68 -1.19
CA ILE A 4 5.74 -53.48 -1.57
C ILE A 4 4.80 -52.55 -2.37
N ILE A 5 3.64 -52.23 -1.81
CA ILE A 5 2.71 -51.22 -2.38
C ILE A 5 1.99 -50.55 -1.19
N VAL A 6 2.74 -49.98 -0.25
CA VAL A 6 2.15 -49.10 0.79
C VAL A 6 3.01 -47.85 1.01
N LEU A 7 4.18 -47.71 0.36
CA LEU A 7 5.10 -46.59 0.60
C LEU A 7 5.09 -45.49 -0.48
N LEU A 8 4.16 -45.53 -1.44
CA LEU A 8 4.12 -44.59 -2.58
C LEU A 8 2.87 -43.69 -2.63
N MET A 9 2.02 -43.70 -1.61
CA MET A 9 0.76 -42.93 -1.57
C MET A 9 0.70 -41.84 -0.48
N LEU A 10 1.84 -41.43 0.08
CA LEU A 10 1.90 -40.34 1.07
C LEU A 10 2.80 -39.16 0.64
N LEU A 11 3.23 -39.13 -0.63
CA LEU A 11 4.10 -38.08 -1.16
C LEU A 11 3.45 -37.22 -2.26
N ALA A 12 2.12 -37.08 -2.23
CA ALA A 12 1.40 -36.18 -3.12
C ALA A 12 0.51 -35.27 -2.26
N LEU A 13 0.64 -33.95 -2.48
CA LEU A 13 -0.07 -32.82 -1.83
C LEU A 13 0.77 -31.97 -0.87
N ALA A 14 2.07 -31.80 -1.12
CA ALA A 14 2.68 -30.48 -0.84
C ALA A 14 2.26 -29.53 -1.98
N VAL A 15 1.02 -29.05 -1.96
CA VAL A 15 0.64 -27.88 -2.75
C VAL A 15 1.52 -26.74 -2.25
N PRO A 16 2.26 -26.01 -3.11
CA PRO A 16 2.98 -24.85 -2.64
C PRO A 16 1.93 -23.86 -2.12
N ALA A 17 1.91 -23.66 -0.80
CA ALA A 17 1.03 -22.75 -0.07
C ALA A 17 1.29 -21.25 -0.40
N LEU A 18 1.91 -20.95 -1.54
CA LEU A 18 2.44 -19.66 -1.92
C LEU A 18 1.45 -18.81 -2.74
N SER A 19 0.24 -19.31 -3.00
CA SER A 19 -0.67 -18.72 -3.98
C SER A 19 -2.13 -18.62 -3.52
N GLN A 20 -2.39 -18.62 -2.21
CA GLN A 20 -3.75 -18.56 -1.69
C GLN A 20 -4.13 -17.13 -1.29
N TYR A 21 -5.35 -16.73 -1.62
CA TYR A 21 -6.00 -15.56 -1.02
C TYR A 21 -5.94 -15.65 0.51
N SER A 22 -5.56 -14.55 1.17
CA SER A 22 -5.55 -14.47 2.61
C SER A 22 -6.15 -13.17 3.11
N ARG A 23 -6.85 -13.29 4.24
CA ARG A 23 -7.40 -12.17 5.00
C ARG A 23 -7.12 -12.40 6.47
N SER A 24 -6.44 -11.45 7.11
CA SER A 24 -6.20 -11.46 8.55
C SER A 24 -6.55 -10.10 9.13
N GLU A 25 -6.94 -10.06 10.40
CA GLU A 25 -7.14 -8.81 11.13
C GLU A 25 -5.95 -8.57 12.06
N ILE A 26 -5.41 -7.35 12.04
CA ILE A 26 -4.33 -6.92 12.93
C ILE A 26 -4.76 -5.69 13.73
N THR A 27 -4.36 -5.63 14.99
CA THR A 27 -4.52 -4.43 15.83
C THR A 27 -3.24 -3.60 15.77
N LYS A 28 -3.34 -2.29 15.54
CA LYS A 28 -2.23 -1.33 15.55
C LYS A 28 -2.37 -0.38 16.75
N PRO A 29 -2.03 -0.80 17.97
CA PRO A 29 -2.17 0.03 19.16
C PRO A 29 -1.13 1.15 19.21
N THR A 30 -1.43 2.22 19.95
CA THR A 30 -0.47 3.22 20.41
C THR A 30 -0.71 3.54 21.88
N ASP A 31 0.32 4.01 22.58
CA ASP A 31 0.22 4.45 23.97
C ASP A 31 -0.72 5.65 24.14
N HIS A 32 -1.05 6.32 23.03
CA HIS A 32 -1.96 7.46 22.99
C HIS A 32 -3.39 7.07 22.70
N ASP A 33 -3.74 5.80 22.45
CA ASP A 33 -5.07 5.42 21.95
C ASP A 33 -6.24 5.83 22.87
N SER A 34 -6.02 5.90 24.18
CA SER A 34 -7.01 6.40 25.15
C SER A 34 -7.04 7.92 25.31
N ASN A 35 -6.10 8.64 24.71
CA ASN A 35 -6.03 10.09 24.84
C ASN A 35 -7.23 10.73 24.13
N PRO A 36 -7.94 11.66 24.78
CA PRO A 36 -8.89 12.53 24.09
C PRO A 36 -8.14 13.44 23.11
N ASN A 37 -8.89 14.15 22.28
CA ASN A 37 -8.32 15.23 21.48
C ASN A 37 -7.71 16.31 22.40
N SER A 38 -6.60 16.90 21.95
CA SER A 38 -5.89 17.96 22.66
C SER A 38 -6.32 19.32 22.14
N ASP A 39 -6.66 20.25 23.04
CA ASP A 39 -6.93 21.66 22.69
C ASP A 39 -5.71 22.36 22.04
N ALA A 40 -4.52 21.76 22.11
CA ALA A 40 -3.31 22.27 21.46
C ALA A 40 -3.24 21.95 19.96
N VAL A 41 -4.08 21.01 19.47
CA VAL A 41 -4.17 20.64 18.06
C VAL A 41 -5.50 21.16 17.52
N PRO A 42 -5.50 22.10 16.55
CA PRO A 42 -6.74 22.58 15.97
C PRO A 42 -7.42 21.45 15.17
N ASP A 43 -8.74 21.46 15.14
CA ASP A 43 -9.54 20.52 14.32
C ASP A 43 -9.10 20.53 12.84
N VAL A 44 -8.66 21.69 12.34
CA VAL A 44 -8.12 21.86 10.99
C VAL A 44 -6.91 22.79 11.04
N TYR A 45 -5.81 22.37 10.44
CA TYR A 45 -4.69 23.22 10.08
C TYR A 45 -4.40 23.09 8.58
N THR A 46 -3.75 24.09 8.01
CA THR A 46 -3.42 24.09 6.58
C THR A 46 -1.92 24.04 6.39
N ILE A 47 -1.49 23.27 5.39
CA ILE A 47 -0.14 23.30 4.86
C ILE A 47 -0.29 23.78 3.43
N SER A 48 0.28 24.95 3.13
CA SER A 48 0.27 25.53 1.78
C SER A 48 1.67 25.48 1.20
N GLY A 49 1.77 25.21 -0.09
CA GLY A 49 3.04 25.15 -0.79
C GLY A 49 2.87 24.97 -2.29
N ASN A 50 3.97 25.15 -3.01
CA ASN A 50 4.03 24.92 -4.45
C ASN A 50 4.70 23.58 -4.75
N PHE A 51 4.46 23.04 -5.95
CA PHE A 51 5.32 21.99 -6.48
C PHE A 51 6.62 22.60 -6.99
N GLU A 52 7.74 22.01 -6.58
CA GLU A 52 9.06 22.30 -7.14
C GLU A 52 9.19 21.66 -8.53
N ARG A 53 8.73 20.42 -8.67
CA ARG A 53 8.77 19.65 -9.91
C ARG A 53 7.74 18.52 -9.93
N ILE A 54 7.52 17.97 -11.11
CA ILE A 54 6.71 16.76 -11.32
C ILE A 54 7.65 15.63 -11.76
N VAL A 55 7.47 14.45 -11.15
CA VAL A 55 8.22 13.24 -11.47
C VAL A 55 7.25 12.18 -11.98
N VAL A 56 7.53 11.59 -13.14
CA VAL A 56 6.77 10.48 -13.70
C VAL A 56 7.60 9.20 -13.61
N LEU A 57 7.15 8.28 -12.75
CA LEU A 57 7.78 6.98 -12.57
C LEU A 57 7.08 5.96 -13.47
N ARG A 58 7.86 5.20 -14.25
CA ARG A 58 7.37 4.03 -14.99
C ARG A 58 8.00 2.77 -14.43
N LEU A 59 7.19 1.88 -13.91
CA LEU A 59 7.60 0.57 -13.42
C LEU A 59 7.27 -0.51 -14.46
N LYS A 60 8.12 -1.53 -14.54
CA LYS A 60 8.02 -2.62 -15.51
C LYS A 60 7.30 -3.84 -14.92
N HIS A 61 6.88 -4.75 -15.80
CA HIS A 61 6.41 -6.10 -15.47
C HIS A 61 7.24 -6.77 -14.37
N ARG A 62 6.55 -7.44 -13.42
CA ARG A 62 7.13 -8.16 -12.27
C ARG A 62 7.95 -7.31 -11.30
N THR A 63 7.66 -6.01 -11.26
CA THR A 63 8.15 -5.15 -10.19
C THR A 63 7.10 -5.15 -9.08
N ASP A 64 7.54 -5.32 -7.84
CA ASP A 64 6.71 -5.00 -6.67
C ASP A 64 6.42 -3.50 -6.66
N LEU A 65 5.15 -3.12 -6.68
CA LEU A 65 4.71 -1.75 -6.87
C LEU A 65 5.21 -0.82 -5.76
N LEU A 66 5.12 -1.24 -4.49
CA LEU A 66 5.54 -0.42 -3.36
C LEU A 66 7.08 -0.29 -3.30
N ALA A 67 7.80 -1.39 -3.50
CA ALA A 67 9.26 -1.37 -3.54
C ALA A 67 9.79 -0.55 -4.73
N GLY A 68 9.14 -0.66 -5.89
CA GLY A 68 9.47 0.14 -7.07
C GLY A 68 9.22 1.64 -6.86
N LEU A 69 8.10 2.00 -6.24
CA LEU A 69 7.79 3.38 -5.88
C LEU A 69 8.80 3.94 -4.86
N SER A 70 9.13 3.15 -3.82
CA SER A 70 10.13 3.50 -2.82
C SER A 70 11.51 3.74 -3.44
N LYS A 71 11.92 2.87 -4.38
CA LYS A 71 13.15 3.05 -5.14
C LYS A 71 13.12 4.34 -5.97
N GLY A 72 12.00 4.64 -6.65
CA GLY A 72 11.84 5.88 -7.42
C GLY A 72 11.95 7.13 -6.56
N VAL A 73 11.23 7.17 -5.42
CA VAL A 73 11.33 8.25 -4.43
C VAL A 73 12.76 8.47 -3.96
N LYS A 74 13.48 7.40 -3.66
CA LYS A 74 14.89 7.47 -3.22
C LYS A 74 15.82 7.95 -4.33
N MET A 75 15.65 7.44 -5.55
CA MET A 75 16.47 7.83 -6.72
C MET A 75 16.34 9.32 -7.03
N GLU A 76 15.13 9.85 -6.92
CA GLU A 76 14.80 11.24 -7.23
C GLU A 76 14.97 12.20 -6.04
N GLY A 77 15.43 11.69 -4.89
CA GLY A 77 15.64 12.49 -3.68
C GLY A 77 14.37 13.16 -3.16
N ILE A 78 13.20 12.54 -3.35
CA ILE A 78 11.92 13.16 -2.99
C ILE A 78 11.74 13.10 -1.47
N LYS A 79 11.79 14.26 -0.81
CA LYS A 79 11.52 14.38 0.62
C LYS A 79 10.01 14.44 0.89
N ASN A 80 9.32 15.42 0.33
CA ASN A 80 7.89 15.61 0.49
C ASN A 80 7.20 15.69 -0.87
N GLY A 81 6.06 15.01 -1.01
CA GLY A 81 5.33 14.98 -2.27
C GLY A 81 3.95 14.36 -2.16
N VAL A 82 3.18 14.46 -3.23
CA VAL A 82 1.85 13.86 -3.35
C VAL A 82 1.76 13.05 -4.64
N ILE A 83 1.16 11.87 -4.56
CA ILE A 83 0.86 11.05 -5.72
C ILE A 83 -0.38 11.65 -6.39
N LEU A 84 -0.20 12.14 -7.62
CA LEU A 84 -1.23 12.86 -8.38
C LEU A 84 -2.08 11.92 -9.24
N ALA A 85 -1.48 10.84 -9.73
CA ALA A 85 -2.15 9.86 -10.59
C ALA A 85 -1.37 8.55 -10.65
N ALA A 86 -2.06 7.45 -10.91
CA ALA A 86 -1.45 6.24 -11.43
C ALA A 86 -2.35 5.53 -12.44
N ALA A 87 -1.74 4.80 -13.36
CA ALA A 87 -2.42 3.92 -14.31
C ALA A 87 -1.53 2.70 -14.63
N GLY A 88 -2.14 1.54 -14.87
CA GLY A 88 -1.42 0.30 -15.14
C GLY A 88 -2.23 -0.91 -14.76
N SER A 89 -1.57 -2.06 -14.58
CA SER A 89 -2.22 -3.28 -14.11
C SER A 89 -1.31 -4.12 -13.22
N VAL A 90 -1.93 -4.92 -12.35
CA VAL A 90 -1.29 -5.85 -11.41
C VAL A 90 -1.70 -7.28 -11.72
N ARG A 91 -0.90 -8.25 -11.27
CA ARG A 91 -1.18 -9.70 -11.38
C ARG A 91 -1.43 -10.38 -10.02
N GLY A 92 -1.50 -9.55 -8.99
CA GLY A 92 -1.65 -9.92 -7.61
C GLY A 92 -1.49 -8.67 -6.75
N TYR A 93 -2.21 -8.60 -5.65
CA TYR A 93 -2.24 -7.43 -4.79
C TYR A 93 -2.15 -7.81 -3.31
N HIS A 94 -1.69 -6.83 -2.53
CA HIS A 94 -1.75 -6.84 -1.08
C HIS A 94 -2.09 -5.42 -0.63
N VAL A 95 -3.19 -5.29 0.11
CA VAL A 95 -3.66 -4.02 0.65
C VAL A 95 -4.14 -4.20 2.08
N HIS A 96 -4.28 -3.10 2.82
CA HIS A 96 -5.05 -3.10 4.05
C HIS A 96 -6.11 -2.00 4.12
N VAL A 97 -7.16 -2.29 4.88
CA VAL A 97 -8.27 -1.36 5.15
C VAL A 97 -8.59 -1.34 6.64
N VAL A 98 -8.99 -0.19 7.17
CA VAL A 98 -9.41 -0.05 8.56
C VAL A 98 -10.67 -0.90 8.80
N SER A 99 -10.72 -1.65 9.90
CA SER A 99 -11.77 -2.64 10.19
C SER A 99 -12.64 -2.30 11.41
N ASN A 100 -12.38 -1.19 12.10
CA ASN A 100 -13.13 -0.77 13.27
C ASN A 100 -13.32 0.75 13.34
N ARG A 101 -14.03 1.23 14.37
CA ARG A 101 -14.46 2.62 14.51
C ARG A 101 -13.82 3.35 15.68
N ASP A 102 -13.04 2.66 16.51
CA ASP A 102 -12.47 3.17 17.76
C ASP A 102 -11.00 2.77 17.88
N PHE A 103 -10.25 3.46 18.74
CA PHE A 103 -8.88 3.07 19.07
C PHE A 103 -8.85 1.89 20.08
N PRO A 104 -7.88 0.96 19.99
CA PRO A 104 -6.82 0.87 18.99
C PRO A 104 -7.36 0.55 17.59
N SER A 105 -6.81 1.22 16.58
CA SER A 105 -7.19 0.98 15.18
C SER A 105 -6.86 -0.44 14.77
N LYS A 106 -7.77 -1.10 14.06
CA LYS A 106 -7.58 -2.43 13.47
C LYS A 106 -7.61 -2.36 11.96
N ASN A 107 -6.94 -3.29 11.30
CA ASN A 107 -6.94 -3.40 9.85
C ASN A 107 -7.16 -4.84 9.39
N PHE A 108 -7.94 -5.01 8.33
CA PHE A 108 -7.85 -6.22 7.52
C PHE A 108 -6.67 -6.12 6.57
N MET A 109 -5.72 -7.05 6.67
CA MET A 109 -4.71 -7.31 5.65
C MET A 109 -5.32 -8.26 4.62
N ILE A 110 -5.38 -7.85 3.36
CA ILE A 110 -6.03 -8.60 2.28
C ILE A 110 -5.01 -8.82 1.17
N LYS A 111 -4.68 -10.09 0.91
CA LYS A 111 -3.72 -10.46 -0.12
C LYS A 111 -4.35 -11.46 -1.07
N ASP A 112 -4.29 -11.16 -2.37
CA ASP A 112 -4.57 -12.11 -3.42
C ASP A 112 -3.40 -12.14 -4.40
N PRO A 113 -2.53 -13.16 -4.36
CA PRO A 113 -1.34 -13.20 -5.20
C PRO A 113 -1.63 -13.59 -6.66
N THR A 114 -2.88 -13.92 -7.00
CA THR A 114 -3.25 -14.49 -8.31
C THR A 114 -4.30 -13.68 -9.07
N ARG A 115 -5.05 -12.80 -8.39
CA ARG A 115 -6.05 -11.95 -9.02
C ARG A 115 -5.37 -10.77 -9.70
N ASP A 116 -5.53 -10.68 -11.01
CA ASP A 116 -5.18 -9.51 -11.80
C ASP A 116 -6.23 -8.41 -11.64
N ALA A 117 -5.79 -7.16 -11.81
CA ALA A 117 -6.66 -5.99 -11.75
C ALA A 117 -5.97 -4.79 -12.43
N ASP A 118 -6.78 -3.86 -12.92
CA ASP A 118 -6.31 -2.56 -13.40
C ASP A 118 -6.12 -1.58 -12.24
N ILE A 119 -5.05 -0.79 -12.30
CA ILE A 119 -4.83 0.36 -11.42
C ILE A 119 -5.63 1.53 -11.99
N VAL A 120 -6.79 1.79 -11.39
CA VAL A 120 -7.70 2.86 -11.85
C VAL A 120 -7.53 4.16 -11.08
N SER A 121 -6.88 4.12 -9.90
CA SER A 121 -6.47 5.30 -9.16
C SER A 121 -5.37 4.99 -8.16
N MET A 122 -4.53 5.99 -7.86
CA MET A 122 -3.64 5.99 -6.71
C MET A 122 -3.46 7.42 -6.22
N ASN A 123 -3.49 7.59 -4.91
CA ASN A 123 -3.19 8.84 -4.23
C ASN A 123 -2.36 8.56 -2.98
N GLY A 124 -1.99 9.62 -2.27
CA GLY A 124 -1.23 9.51 -1.03
C GLY A 124 0.00 10.39 -1.05
N TYR A 125 0.83 10.25 -0.01
CA TYR A 125 1.91 11.19 0.26
C TYR A 125 3.27 10.51 0.32
N VAL A 126 4.29 11.26 -0.07
CA VAL A 126 5.68 11.05 0.33
C VAL A 126 5.95 12.00 1.49
N ILE A 127 6.31 11.47 2.66
CA ILE A 127 6.50 12.20 3.91
C ILE A 127 7.90 11.90 4.42
N ASN A 128 8.83 12.85 4.29
CA ASN A 128 10.26 12.64 4.53
C ASN A 128 10.84 11.38 3.87
N GLY A 129 10.45 11.13 2.62
CA GLY A 129 10.85 9.96 1.85
C GLY A 129 10.10 8.66 2.19
N ARG A 130 9.24 8.66 3.22
CA ARG A 130 8.34 7.54 3.54
C ARG A 130 7.07 7.63 2.71
N LEU A 131 6.60 6.49 2.21
CA LEU A 131 5.37 6.40 1.41
C LEU A 131 4.15 6.11 2.28
N HIS A 132 3.04 6.76 1.96
CA HIS A 132 1.70 6.40 2.43
C HIS A 132 0.73 6.41 1.22
N PRO A 133 0.81 5.41 0.31
CA PRO A 133 -0.04 5.34 -0.87
C PRO A 133 -1.33 4.57 -0.59
N HIS A 134 -2.44 5.09 -1.10
CA HIS A 134 -3.70 4.35 -1.25
C HIS A 134 -3.94 4.08 -2.73
N ILE A 135 -4.46 2.89 -3.04
CA ILE A 135 -4.68 2.43 -4.41
C ILE A 135 -6.12 1.96 -4.57
N THR A 136 -6.70 2.26 -5.73
CA THR A 136 -7.95 1.65 -6.21
C THR A 136 -7.61 0.76 -7.39
N LEU A 137 -8.01 -0.50 -7.26
CA LEU A 137 -7.93 -1.54 -8.25
C LEU A 137 -9.34 -1.82 -8.78
N ALA A 138 -9.44 -2.24 -10.04
CA ALA A 138 -10.70 -2.70 -10.60
C ALA A 138 -10.50 -3.94 -11.48
N ASP A 139 -11.46 -4.84 -11.44
CA ASP A 139 -11.60 -5.91 -12.41
C ASP A 139 -12.93 -5.78 -13.16
N GLU A 140 -13.36 -6.84 -13.86
CA GLU A 140 -14.59 -6.82 -14.64
C GLU A 140 -15.88 -6.69 -13.81
N MET A 141 -15.80 -6.92 -12.49
CA MET A 141 -16.96 -7.00 -11.60
C MET A 141 -17.03 -5.83 -10.62
N GLU A 142 -15.89 -5.38 -10.08
CA GLU A 142 -15.87 -4.44 -8.97
C GLU A 142 -14.64 -3.54 -8.95
N SER A 143 -14.72 -2.49 -8.13
CA SER A 143 -13.57 -1.69 -7.71
C SER A 143 -13.33 -1.89 -6.23
N PHE A 144 -12.09 -2.17 -5.87
CA PHE A 144 -11.64 -2.45 -4.52
C PHE A 144 -10.29 -1.79 -4.27
N GLY A 145 -9.84 -1.72 -3.03
CA GLY A 145 -8.59 -1.01 -2.73
C GLY A 145 -8.32 -0.86 -1.25
N GLY A 146 -7.29 -0.07 -0.95
CA GLY A 146 -6.86 0.22 0.40
C GLY A 146 -5.48 0.86 0.42
N HIS A 147 -4.85 0.85 1.59
CA HIS A 147 -3.44 1.19 1.72
C HIS A 147 -2.58 0.13 1.03
N LEU A 148 -1.67 0.55 0.15
CA LEU A 148 -0.81 -0.35 -0.61
C LEU A 148 0.22 -1.04 0.29
N GLU A 149 0.34 -2.37 0.18
CA GLU A 149 1.30 -3.17 0.93
C GLU A 149 2.30 -3.89 0.01
N PRO A 150 3.46 -4.35 0.53
CA PRO A 150 4.38 -5.19 -0.22
C PRO A 150 3.72 -6.48 -0.71
N GLY A 151 4.08 -6.93 -1.90
CA GLY A 151 3.51 -8.10 -2.56
C GLY A 151 2.47 -7.77 -3.63
N THR A 152 2.35 -6.50 -4.04
CA THR A 152 1.51 -6.07 -5.17
C THR A 152 2.37 -6.04 -6.44
N GLU A 153 2.25 -7.06 -7.29
CA GLU A 153 3.14 -7.26 -8.44
C GLU A 153 2.54 -6.73 -9.75
N ILE A 154 3.31 -5.93 -10.48
CA ILE A 154 2.88 -5.32 -11.74
C ILE A 154 2.73 -6.36 -12.85
N PHE A 155 1.61 -6.31 -13.58
CA PHE A 155 1.39 -7.09 -14.78
C PHE A 155 2.00 -6.43 -16.02
N THR A 156 1.42 -5.39 -16.61
CA THR A 156 1.97 -4.83 -17.86
C THR A 156 3.05 -3.79 -17.58
N PHE A 157 2.64 -2.71 -16.91
CA PHE A 157 3.43 -1.60 -16.41
C PHE A 157 2.61 -0.87 -15.34
N ALA A 158 3.25 0.04 -14.62
CA ALA A 158 2.55 1.07 -13.86
C ALA A 158 3.22 2.40 -14.12
N VAL A 159 2.43 3.44 -14.36
CA VAL A 159 2.88 4.83 -14.46
C VAL A 159 2.33 5.56 -13.24
N ILE A 160 3.20 6.23 -12.48
CA ILE A 160 2.83 6.99 -11.28
C ILE A 160 3.39 8.40 -11.42
N THR A 161 2.56 9.40 -11.21
CA THR A 161 2.96 10.81 -11.24
C THR A 161 3.01 11.36 -9.83
N ILE A 162 4.12 11.98 -9.46
CA ILE A 162 4.34 12.59 -8.15
C ILE A 162 4.58 14.10 -8.33
N GLY A 163 3.79 14.91 -7.65
CA GLY A 163 4.10 16.32 -7.42
C GLY A 163 5.05 16.43 -6.23
N VAL A 164 6.27 16.90 -6.47
CA VAL A 164 7.27 17.11 -5.41
C VAL A 164 7.05 18.50 -4.83
N PHE A 165 6.80 18.58 -3.53
CA PHE A 165 6.63 19.87 -2.85
C PHE A 165 7.97 20.60 -2.74
N ALA A 166 7.92 21.93 -2.75
CA ALA A 166 9.07 22.77 -2.41
C ALA A 166 9.63 22.44 -1.01
N GLU A 167 10.94 22.68 -0.83
CA GLU A 167 11.68 22.23 0.37
C GLU A 167 11.14 22.77 1.70
N ASP A 168 10.44 23.91 1.68
CA ASP A 168 9.84 24.58 2.82
C ASP A 168 8.52 23.94 3.29
N VAL A 169 7.93 23.04 2.50
CA VAL A 169 6.68 22.35 2.85
C VAL A 169 6.97 21.21 3.83
N ASN A 170 6.36 21.27 5.02
CA ASN A 170 6.48 20.24 6.06
C ASN A 170 5.21 19.38 6.11
N LEU A 171 5.36 18.05 5.98
CA LEU A 171 4.28 17.05 6.07
C LEU A 171 4.40 16.11 7.28
N ASP A 172 5.28 16.36 8.24
CA ASP A 172 5.71 15.42 9.29
C ASP A 172 4.57 14.73 10.07
N ARG A 173 3.44 15.41 10.22
CA ARG A 173 2.31 15.02 11.09
C ARG A 173 1.06 14.59 10.32
N VAL A 174 1.07 14.61 8.98
CA VAL A 174 -0.20 14.46 8.21
C VAL A 174 -0.80 13.06 8.31
N ASP A 175 -0.01 12.04 8.63
CA ASP A 175 -0.47 10.68 8.86
C ASP A 175 -0.19 10.18 10.29
N ASP A 176 0.08 11.10 11.21
CA ASP A 176 0.28 10.83 12.64
C ASP A 176 -1.07 10.81 13.37
N LYS A 177 -1.62 9.61 13.57
CA LYS A 177 -2.88 9.43 14.29
C LYS A 177 -2.81 9.83 15.78
N THR A 178 -1.62 10.07 16.33
CA THR A 178 -1.42 10.55 17.71
C THR A 178 -1.46 12.06 17.81
N HIS A 179 -1.36 12.77 16.69
CA HIS A 179 -1.49 14.22 16.61
C HIS A 179 -2.97 14.62 16.52
N ARG A 180 -3.62 14.69 17.68
CA ARG A 180 -5.03 15.04 17.83
C ARG A 180 -5.30 15.72 19.16
#